data_AF-A0A6N8HM45-F1
#
_entry.id   AF-A0A6N8HM45-F1
#
_cell.length_a   1.000
_cell.length_b   1.000
_cell.length_c   1.000
_cell.angle_alpha   90.00
_cell.angle_beta   90.00
_cell.angle_gamma   90.00
#
_symmetry.space_group_name_H-M   'P 1'
#
loop_
_entity.id
_entity.type
_entity.pdbx_description
1 polymer ?
#
loop_
_entity_poly.entity_id
_entity_poly.type
_entity_poly.pdbx_seq_one_letter_code
_entity_poly.pdbx_strand_id
1 'polypeptide(L)'
;MEISLLLEYLWVLVVLVGLEGLLAADNALVLAIMVKHLEPKQRKRALFYGLAGAFVLRFGSLFIISFLVDIWQVQALGLRTCSLSQLNICMINTKEKMKPRNPIQADLVSG
;
A
#
# COMPACT_ATOMS: atom_id res chain seq x y z
N MET A 1 5.12 -37.74 4.01
CA MET A 1 5.79 -36.67 4.78
C MET A 1 6.52 -35.70 3.85
N GLU A 2 7.33 -36.17 2.90
CA GLU A 2 8.01 -35.32 1.89
C GLU A 2 7.08 -34.44 1.02
N ILE A 3 6.00 -35.02 0.47
CA ILE A 3 5.08 -34.31 -0.43
C ILE A 3 4.30 -33.20 0.30
N SER A 4 3.99 -33.40 1.58
CA SER A 4 3.29 -32.41 2.41
C SER A 4 4.14 -31.15 2.60
N LEU A 5 5.43 -31.31 2.89
CA LEU A 5 6.38 -30.19 3.01
C LEU A 5 6.51 -29.43 1.69
N LEU A 6 6.67 -30.16 0.58
CA LEU A 6 6.76 -29.57 -0.76
C LEU A 6 5.52 -28.74 -1.10
N LEU A 7 4.34 -29.25 -0.78
CA LEU A 7 3.07 -28.56 -1.03
C LEU A 7 2.92 -27.31 -0.16
N GLU A 8 3.40 -27.36 1.08
CA GLU A 8 3.37 -26.23 2.03
C GLU A 8 4.33 -25.10 1.60
N TYR A 9 5.55 -25.44 1.19
CA TYR A 9 6.48 -24.47 0.62
C TYR A 9 5.99 -23.89 -0.70
N LEU A 10 5.39 -24.72 -1.55
CA LEU A 10 4.81 -24.25 -2.82
C LEU A 10 3.65 -23.28 -2.57
N TRP A 11 2.81 -23.56 -1.58
CA TRP A 11 1.73 -22.67 -1.17
C TRP A 11 2.25 -21.33 -0.65
N VAL A 12 3.26 -21.35 0.23
CA VAL A 12 3.93 -20.13 0.72
C VAL A 12 4.56 -19.35 -0.44
N LEU A 13 5.22 -20.03 -1.37
CA LEU A 13 5.83 -19.42 -2.55
C LEU A 13 4.77 -18.72 -3.43
N VAL A 14 3.62 -19.35 -3.67
CA VAL A 14 2.52 -18.76 -4.44
C VAL A 14 1.98 -17.50 -3.77
N VAL A 15 1.76 -17.55 -2.45
CA VAL A 15 1.30 -16.40 -1.67
C VAL A 15 2.33 -15.28 -1.67
N LEU A 16 3.62 -15.61 -1.51
CA LEU A 16 4.73 -14.65 -1.53
C LEU A 16 4.86 -13.96 -2.89
N VAL A 17 4.81 -14.73 -3.98
CA VAL A 17 4.85 -14.20 -5.35
C VAL A 17 3.62 -13.33 -5.62
N GLY A 18 2.44 -13.73 -5.15
CA GLY A 18 1.21 -12.93 -5.27
C GLY A 18 1.30 -11.60 -4.52
N LEU A 19 1.80 -11.62 -3.29
CA LEU A 19 2.01 -10.42 -2.46
C LEU A 19 3.07 -9.49 -3.06
N GLU A 20 4.23 -10.01 -3.47
CA GLU A 20 5.26 -9.21 -4.12
C GLU A 20 4.81 -8.64 -5.48
N GLY A 21 4.04 -9.43 -6.23
CA GLY A 21 3.44 -9.03 -7.50
C GLY A 21 2.40 -7.91 -7.33
N LEU A 22 1.58 -7.98 -6.28
CA LEU A 22 0.63 -6.91 -5.94
C LEU A 22 1.36 -5.62 -5.53
N LEU A 23 2.40 -5.73 -4.70
CA LEU A 23 3.31 -4.63 -4.35
C LEU A 23 4.04 -4.07 -5.58
N ALA A 24 4.24 -4.90 -6.61
CA ALA A 24 4.87 -4.49 -7.88
C ALA A 24 3.94 -3.69 -8.77
N ALA A 25 2.68 -4.13 -8.83
CA ALA A 25 1.65 -3.49 -9.63
C ALA A 25 1.42 -2.05 -9.16
N ASP A 26 1.35 -1.82 -7.84
CA ASP A 26 1.14 -0.47 -7.27
C ASP A 26 2.30 0.48 -7.62
N ASN A 27 3.54 0.00 -7.54
CA ASN A 27 4.75 0.78 -7.86
C ASN A 27 4.82 1.14 -9.37
N ALA A 28 4.45 0.21 -10.25
CA ALA A 28 4.35 0.48 -11.68
C ALA A 28 3.17 1.41 -12.04
N LEU A 29 2.05 1.29 -11.33
CA LEU A 29 0.85 2.12 -11.51
C LEU A 29 1.14 3.58 -11.17
N VAL A 30 1.84 3.86 -10.06
CA VAL A 30 2.25 5.22 -9.64
C VAL A 30 3.13 5.90 -10.70
N LEU A 31 4.08 5.16 -11.27
CA LEU A 31 4.91 5.69 -12.35
C LEU A 31 4.07 5.96 -13.62
N ALA A 32 3.14 5.07 -13.96
CA ALA A 32 2.27 5.21 -15.12
C ALA A 32 1.31 6.41 -15.01
N ILE A 33 0.77 6.68 -13.82
CA ILE A 33 -0.08 7.86 -13.56
C ILE A 33 0.75 9.16 -13.61
N MET A 34 1.97 9.17 -13.06
CA MET A 34 2.83 10.37 -13.10
C MET A 34 3.30 10.73 -14.51
N VAL A 35 3.62 9.74 -15.35
CA VAL A 35 4.11 9.98 -16.72
C VAL A 35 2.99 10.34 -17.72
N LYS A 36 1.71 10.25 -17.31
CA LYS A 36 0.55 10.54 -18.17
C LYS A 36 0.47 12.01 -18.61
N HIS A 37 1.08 12.95 -17.88
CA HIS A 37 0.91 14.40 -18.09
C HIS A 37 1.95 15.06 -19.04
N LEU A 38 2.73 14.29 -19.80
CA LEU A 38 3.80 14.82 -20.68
C LEU A 38 3.50 14.68 -22.19
N GLU A 39 3.94 15.66 -22.99
CA GLU A 39 3.83 15.72 -24.46
C GLU A 39 4.28 14.42 -25.16
N PRO A 40 3.56 13.97 -26.21
CA PRO A 40 3.71 12.65 -26.82
C PRO A 40 5.09 12.39 -27.46
N LYS A 41 5.85 13.45 -27.80
CA LYS A 41 7.15 13.36 -28.48
C LYS A 41 8.31 12.98 -27.54
N GLN A 42 8.20 13.26 -26.24
CA GLN A 42 9.21 12.90 -25.22
C GLN A 42 8.74 11.82 -24.23
N ARG A 43 7.43 11.54 -24.19
CA ARG A 43 6.81 10.57 -23.28
C ARG A 43 7.42 9.17 -23.32
N LYS A 44 7.82 8.67 -24.49
CA LYS A 44 8.44 7.33 -24.58
C LYS A 44 9.78 7.28 -23.83
N ARG A 45 10.65 8.29 -24.00
CA ARG A 45 11.95 8.31 -23.32
C ARG A 45 11.79 8.55 -21.82
N ALA A 46 10.92 9.48 -21.43
CA ALA A 46 10.61 9.73 -20.01
C ALA A 46 9.99 8.49 -19.33
N LEU A 47 9.12 7.75 -20.01
CA LEU A 47 8.52 6.52 -19.51
C LEU A 47 9.58 5.42 -19.36
N PHE A 48 10.48 5.23 -20.33
CA PHE A 48 11.54 4.22 -20.23
C PHE A 48 12.56 4.55 -19.14
N TYR A 49 13.00 5.80 -19.03
CA TYR A 49 13.92 6.21 -17.95
C TYR A 49 13.26 6.16 -16.58
N GLY A 50 11.97 6.54 -16.48
CA GLY A 50 11.20 6.41 -15.26
C GLY A 50 10.99 4.95 -14.87
N LEU A 51 10.73 4.06 -15.83
CA LEU A 51 10.49 2.64 -15.59
C LEU A 51 11.78 1.92 -15.20
N ALA A 52 12.87 2.19 -15.91
CA ALA A 52 14.20 1.70 -15.55
C ALA A 52 14.64 2.22 -14.18
N GLY A 53 14.43 3.50 -13.89
CA GLY A 53 14.72 4.12 -12.60
C GLY A 53 13.87 3.55 -11.47
N ALA A 54 12.56 3.35 -11.67
CA ALA A 54 11.66 2.77 -10.68
C ALA A 54 12.03 1.31 -10.38
N PHE A 55 12.42 0.54 -11.39
CA PHE A 55 12.92 -0.82 -11.21
C PHE A 55 14.20 -0.83 -10.36
N VAL A 56 15.21 -0.03 -10.74
CA VAL A 56 16.48 0.07 -10.01
C VAL A 56 16.27 0.57 -8.58
N LEU A 57 15.43 1.60 -8.38
CA LEU A 57 15.13 2.16 -7.07
C LEU A 57 14.38 1.16 -6.19
N ARG A 58 13.54 0.29 -6.76
CA ARG A 58 12.85 -0.74 -5.99
C ARG A 58 13.80 -1.84 -5.51
N PHE A 59 14.70 -2.31 -6.38
CA PHE A 59 15.75 -3.24 -5.96
C PHE A 59 16.71 -2.59 -4.95
N GLY A 60 17.08 -1.33 -5.16
CA GLY A 60 17.89 -0.55 -4.24
C GLY A 60 17.21 -0.39 -2.88
N SER A 61 15.93 -0.03 -2.84
CA SER A 61 15.16 0.08 -1.60
C SER A 61 15.06 -1.24 -0.87
N LEU A 62 14.80 -2.37 -1.55
CA LEU A 62 14.77 -3.68 -0.90
C LEU A 62 16.12 -4.03 -0.27
N PHE A 63 17.21 -3.75 -0.98
CA PHE A 63 18.56 -3.95 -0.47
C PHE A 63 18.83 -3.07 0.75
N ILE A 64 18.49 -1.78 0.67
CA ILE A 64 18.63 -0.84 1.79
C ILE A 64 17.80 -1.28 2.98
N ILE A 65 16.53 -1.66 2.79
CA ILE A 65 15.63 -2.14 3.85
C ILE A 65 16.19 -3.40 4.51
N SER A 66 16.70 -4.35 3.71
CA SER A 66 17.33 -5.57 4.24
C SER A 66 18.54 -5.25 5.11
N PHE A 67 19.34 -4.23 4.75
CA PHE A 67 20.44 -3.73 5.58
C PHE A 67 19.97 -2.89 6.79
N LEU A 68 18.83 -2.21 6.68
CA LEU A 68 18.30 -1.32 7.72
C LEU A 68 17.53 -2.08 8.82
N VAL A 69 16.93 -3.23 8.48
CA VAL A 69 16.19 -4.11 9.42
C VAL A 69 17.08 -4.65 10.55
N ASP A 70 18.38 -4.80 10.30
CA ASP A 70 19.34 -5.20 11.34
C ASP A 70 19.53 -4.12 12.43
N ILE A 71 19.04 -2.88 12.22
CA ILE A 71 19.14 -1.80 13.19
C ILE A 71 17.88 -1.74 14.08
N TRP A 72 18.03 -2.05 15.36
CA TRP A 72 17.01 -1.98 16.42
C TRP A 72 16.14 -0.68 16.42
N GLN A 73 16.71 0.47 16.01
CA GLN A 73 16.01 1.76 15.92
C GLN A 73 14.83 1.75 14.94
N VAL A 74 14.96 1.03 13.83
CA VAL A 74 13.89 0.94 12.81
C VAL A 74 12.71 0.14 13.33
N GLN A 75 12.98 -0.91 14.12
CA GLN A 75 11.96 -1.73 14.78
C GLN A 75 11.19 -0.92 15.85
N ALA A 76 11.88 -0.05 16.59
CA ALA A 76 11.26 0.84 17.58
C ALA A 76 10.44 1.98 16.95
N LEU A 77 10.82 2.45 15.75
CA LEU A 77 10.05 3.46 15.00
C LEU A 77 8.78 2.88 14.37
N GLY A 78 8.84 1.64 13.86
CA GLY A 78 7.68 0.94 13.30
C GLY A 78 6.53 0.76 14.30
N LEU A 79 6.85 0.49 15.58
CA LEU A 79 5.84 0.46 16.66
C LEU A 79 5.21 1.83 16.89
N ARG A 80 6.00 2.90 16.80
CA ARG A 80 5.57 4.28 17.10
C ARG A 80 4.64 4.84 16.03
N THR A 81 4.87 4.51 14.76
CA THR A 81 4.00 4.95 13.65
C THR A 81 2.63 4.26 13.65
N CYS A 82 2.52 3.02 14.14
CA CYS A 82 1.24 2.32 14.31
C CYS A 82 0.31 2.98 15.35
N SER A 83 0.87 3.66 16.35
CA SER A 83 0.07 4.31 17.40
C SER A 83 -0.56 5.65 16.97
N LEU A 84 -0.08 6.29 15.89
CA LEU A 84 -0.55 7.62 15.46
C LEU A 84 -1.57 7.57 14.32
N SER A 85 -1.43 6.64 13.36
CA SER A 85 -2.34 6.55 12.20
C SER A 85 -3.73 6.01 12.54
N GLN A 86 -3.82 5.08 13.50
CA GLN A 86 -5.09 4.54 13.97
C GLN A 86 -5.92 5.55 14.79
N LEU A 87 -5.29 6.56 15.41
CA LEU A 87 -6.00 7.53 16.25
C LEU A 87 -6.77 8.57 15.39
N ASN A 88 -6.22 8.99 14.25
CA ASN A 88 -6.84 10.03 13.42
C ASN A 88 -8.04 9.50 12.61
N ILE A 89 -7.98 8.26 12.12
CA ILE A 89 -9.10 7.58 11.44
C ILE A 89 -10.20 7.18 12.42
N CYS A 90 -9.85 6.74 13.64
CA CYS A 90 -10.83 6.46 14.69
C CYS A 90 -11.60 7.74 15.11
N MET A 91 -10.94 8.89 15.15
CA MET A 91 -11.59 10.17 15.44
C MET A 91 -12.52 10.67 14.32
N ILE A 92 -12.18 10.48 13.04
CA ILE A 92 -13.07 10.89 11.93
C ILE A 92 -14.33 10.01 11.89
N ASN A 93 -14.18 8.69 12.11
CA ASN A 93 -15.31 7.76 12.08
C ASN A 93 -16.28 7.97 13.26
N THR A 94 -15.79 8.45 14.42
CA THR A 94 -16.68 8.80 15.55
C THR A 94 -17.38 10.16 15.41
N LYS A 95 -16.93 11.05 14.51
CA LYS A 95 -17.60 12.34 14.25
C LYS A 95 -18.77 12.21 13.27
N GLU A 96 -18.68 11.29 12.32
CA GLU A 96 -19.79 10.93 11.42
C GLU A 96 -20.97 10.27 12.17
N LYS A 97 -20.69 9.44 13.19
CA LYS A 97 -21.76 8.84 14.02
C LYS A 97 -22.44 9.80 15.01
N MET A 98 -21.90 10.99 15.24
CA MET A 98 -22.48 12.02 16.13
C MET A 98 -23.03 13.25 15.38
N LYS A 99 -23.39 13.13 14.09
CA LYS A 99 -24.29 14.10 13.47
C LYS A 99 -25.73 13.66 13.70
N PRO A 100 -26.53 14.33 14.54
CA PRO A 100 -27.92 13.95 14.77
C PRO A 100 -28.66 13.98 13.43
N ARG A 101 -29.29 12.84 13.09
CA ARG A 101 -30.21 12.73 11.96
C ARG A 101 -31.35 13.73 12.21
N ASN A 102 -31.56 14.59 11.21
CA ASN A 102 -32.56 15.65 11.20
C ASN A 102 -33.93 15.16 11.74
N PRO A 103 -34.58 15.84 12.69
CA PRO A 103 -35.84 15.40 13.30
C PRO A 103 -37.05 15.35 12.35
N ILE A 104 -36.94 15.82 11.11
CA ILE A 104 -38.04 15.86 10.11
C ILE A 104 -38.29 14.50 9.43
N GLN A 105 -38.19 13.41 10.18
CA GLN A 105 -38.52 12.07 9.67
C GLN A 105 -39.29 11.21 10.68
N ALA A 106 -39.70 11.81 11.81
CA ALA A 106 -40.57 11.17 12.80
C ALA A 106 -42.08 11.41 12.56
N ASP A 107 -42.47 12.41 11.75
CA ASP A 107 -43.88 12.81 11.54
C ASP A 107 -44.55 12.23 10.27
N LEU A 108 -43.88 11.40 9.48
CA LEU A 108 -44.43 10.86 8.21
C LEU A 108 -44.81 9.37 8.27
N VAL A 109 -44.79 8.75 9.47
CA VAL A 109 -45.12 7.32 9.67
C VAL A 109 -46.24 7.13 10.71
N SER A 110 -47.02 8.16 11.01
CA SER A 110 -48.22 7.99 11.86
C SER A 110 -49.10 9.24 11.86
N GLY A 111 -50.17 9.22 11.06
CA GLY A 111 -51.41 9.99 11.32
C GLY A 111 -51.40 11.46 10.88
#